data_AF-A0A6P5AAG9-F1
#
_entry.id   AF-A0A6P5AAG9-F1
#
_cell.length_a   1.000
_cell.length_b   1.000
_cell.length_c   1.000
_cell.angle_alpha   90.00
_cell.angle_beta   90.00
_cell.angle_gamma   90.00
#
_symmetry.space_group_name_H-M   'P 1'
#
loop_
_entity.id
_entity.type
_entity.pdbx_description
1 polymer ?
#
loop_
_entity_poly.entity_id
_entity_poly.type
_entity_poly.pdbx_seq_one_letter_code
_entity_poly.pdbx_strand_id
1 'polypeptide(L)'
;MDDEEVPSFSSPEEEIKYWKDLALELRQSVKDARDELDEFQEESRELEAELEAQLEQVEGKNRDLQNSCQRLQMEVESLKEKLEICQRESHQQITQLQDDLAQTVGMKEEMAKYIRELEQINDDLERAKRATVVSLEEFDGRLNQAIERNAFLESELEEKDQLMETIQRLKDEARDLRLELNVRPSPLSTSKDQAGEDKDEEKPDNDKVERRSRPTPISMPDNRAVLEKGISTTPPVGTPPPHRGSFSQMNGAASGSTPLTPSARISALNIVGDLLRKVGALESKLASCRNFVKEQPGRSSGSKGPNSPRRRNIMFL
;
A
#
# COMPACT_ATOMS: atom_id res chain seq x y z
N MET A 1 102.27 34.19 34.25
CA MET A 1 103.53 34.08 33.47
C MET A 1 104.56 34.56 34.43
N ASP A 2 105.07 33.59 35.15
CA ASP A 2 105.77 33.78 36.39
C ASP A 2 107.24 33.64 36.02
N ASP A 3 108.01 34.69 36.25
CA ASP A 3 109.45 34.67 36.02
C ASP A 3 110.06 33.73 37.08
N GLU A 4 110.21 32.46 36.71
CA GLU A 4 110.89 31.47 37.57
C GLU A 4 112.33 31.92 37.80
N GLU A 5 112.64 32.32 39.03
CA GLU A 5 113.99 32.73 39.43
C GLU A 5 114.97 31.56 39.21
N VAL A 6 115.81 31.68 38.19
CA VAL A 6 116.83 30.66 37.86
C VAL A 6 117.71 30.41 39.10
N PRO A 7 117.74 29.17 39.65
CA PRO A 7 118.51 28.88 40.86
C PRO A 7 120.02 29.15 40.67
N SER A 8 120.70 29.63 41.71
CA SER A 8 122.16 29.78 41.69
C SER A 8 122.86 28.44 41.89
N PHE A 9 123.70 28.01 40.95
CA PHE A 9 124.37 26.71 40.97
C PHE A 9 125.79 26.75 41.57
N SER A 10 126.23 25.68 42.24
CA SER A 10 127.57 25.58 42.87
C SER A 10 128.63 25.00 41.92
N SER A 11 128.22 24.24 40.89
CA SER A 11 129.05 23.76 39.78
C SER A 11 128.27 23.88 38.47
N PRO A 12 128.94 24.13 37.31
CA PRO A 12 128.32 23.98 35.98
C PRO A 12 127.67 22.60 35.76
N GLU A 13 128.12 21.56 36.49
CA GLU A 13 127.56 20.21 36.41
C GLU A 13 126.20 20.12 37.13
N GLU A 14 125.96 20.94 38.16
CA GLU A 14 124.66 21.06 38.83
C GLU A 14 123.68 21.86 37.96
N GLU A 15 124.16 22.92 37.30
CA GLU A 15 123.39 23.69 36.32
C GLU A 15 122.92 22.81 35.15
N ILE A 16 123.85 22.08 34.52
CA ILE A 16 123.55 21.15 33.42
C ILE A 16 122.58 20.06 33.88
N LYS A 17 122.68 19.58 35.13
CA LYS A 17 121.75 18.61 35.69
C LYS A 17 120.36 19.21 35.89
N TYR A 18 120.25 20.38 36.54
CA TYR A 18 118.98 21.06 36.77
C TYR A 18 118.23 21.31 35.47
N TRP A 19 118.87 21.94 34.48
CA TRP A 19 118.23 22.21 33.19
C TRP A 19 117.85 20.94 32.42
N LYS A 20 118.60 19.85 32.60
CA LYS A 20 118.27 18.54 31.99
C LYS A 20 117.08 17.87 32.67
N ASP A 21 117.02 17.89 34.00
CA ASP A 21 115.94 17.29 34.77
C ASP A 21 114.64 18.11 34.56
N LEU A 22 114.71 19.44 34.56
CA LEU A 22 113.60 20.34 34.19
C LEU A 22 113.16 20.15 32.73
N ALA A 23 114.08 19.95 31.78
CA ALA A 23 113.72 19.66 30.40
C ALA A 23 113.09 18.26 30.21
N LEU A 24 113.36 17.32 31.12
CA LEU A 24 112.65 16.03 31.17
C LEU A 24 111.25 16.18 31.78
N GLU A 25 111.10 16.97 32.84
CA GLU A 25 109.81 17.28 33.46
C GLU A 25 108.87 18.06 32.53
N LEU A 26 109.36 19.13 31.89
CA LEU A 26 108.61 19.88 30.88
C LEU A 26 108.24 19.01 29.67
N ARG A 27 109.14 18.10 29.24
CA ARG A 27 108.83 17.13 28.19
C ARG A 27 107.75 16.12 28.63
N GLN A 28 107.75 15.71 29.88
CA GLN A 28 106.76 14.79 30.44
C GLN A 28 105.40 15.49 30.55
N SER A 29 105.34 16.69 31.12
CA SER A 29 104.14 17.54 31.15
C SER A 29 103.55 17.82 29.75
N VAL A 30 104.40 18.15 28.76
CA VAL A 30 103.97 18.34 27.36
C VAL A 30 103.53 17.03 26.68
N LYS A 31 103.92 15.86 27.20
CA LYS A 31 103.35 14.58 26.76
C LYS A 31 102.01 14.33 27.45
N ASP A 32 101.93 14.46 28.76
CA ASP A 32 100.74 14.13 29.53
C ASP A 32 99.57 15.06 29.16
N ALA A 33 99.83 16.35 28.92
CA ALA A 33 98.85 17.31 28.40
C ALA A 33 98.51 17.14 26.89
N ARG A 34 99.19 16.24 26.17
CA ARG A 34 98.77 15.79 24.83
C ARG A 34 97.92 14.54 24.92
N ASP A 35 98.34 13.58 25.73
CA ASP A 35 97.58 12.36 25.99
C ASP A 35 96.19 12.72 26.55
N GLU A 36 96.10 13.64 27.53
CA GLU A 36 94.83 14.19 28.06
C GLU A 36 93.98 14.91 26.97
N LEU A 37 94.62 15.62 26.05
CA LEU A 37 93.94 16.33 24.96
C LEU A 37 93.44 15.37 23.86
N ASP A 38 94.14 14.27 23.62
CA ASP A 38 93.74 13.24 22.67
C ASP A 38 92.62 12.35 23.28
N GLU A 39 92.69 12.03 24.57
CA GLU A 39 91.61 11.41 25.35
C GLU A 39 90.34 12.27 25.32
N PHE A 40 90.42 13.57 25.65
CA PHE A 40 89.27 14.48 25.61
C PHE A 40 88.65 14.61 24.19
N GLN A 41 89.47 14.56 23.14
CA GLN A 41 88.98 14.52 21.76
C GLN A 41 88.28 13.20 21.42
N GLU A 42 88.71 12.07 21.98
CA GLU A 42 88.05 10.78 21.79
C GLU A 42 86.72 10.72 22.55
N GLU A 43 86.68 11.10 23.83
CA GLU A 43 85.43 11.24 24.62
C GLU A 43 84.42 12.18 23.94
N SER A 44 84.88 13.32 23.42
CA SER A 44 84.03 14.26 22.70
C SER A 44 83.40 13.64 21.44
N ARG A 45 84.16 12.86 20.67
CA ARG A 45 83.66 12.17 19.47
C ARG A 45 82.71 11.02 19.80
N GLU A 46 82.95 10.28 20.89
CA GLU A 46 82.01 9.25 21.36
C GLU A 46 80.68 9.88 21.81
N LEU A 47 80.73 11.01 22.54
CA LEU A 47 79.53 11.74 22.96
C LEU A 47 78.76 12.34 21.77
N GLU A 48 79.44 12.92 20.78
CA GLU A 48 78.83 13.40 19.54
C GLU A 48 78.13 12.24 18.80
N ALA A 49 78.79 11.08 18.66
CA ALA A 49 78.20 9.90 18.03
C ALA A 49 76.99 9.33 18.79
N GLU A 50 76.98 9.36 20.13
CA GLU A 50 75.80 8.95 20.91
C GLU A 50 74.64 9.94 20.69
N LEU A 51 74.91 11.24 20.69
CA LEU A 51 73.90 12.28 20.45
C LEU A 51 73.31 12.19 19.02
N GLU A 52 74.13 11.93 18.01
CA GLU A 52 73.66 11.67 16.64
C GLU A 52 72.79 10.42 16.56
N ALA A 53 73.19 9.31 17.19
CA ALA A 53 72.41 8.07 17.23
C ALA A 53 71.07 8.23 17.99
N GLN A 54 71.06 9.00 19.08
CA GLN A 54 69.82 9.35 19.78
C GLN A 54 68.90 10.23 18.91
N LEU A 55 69.47 11.19 18.18
CA LEU A 55 68.73 12.09 17.29
C LEU A 55 68.11 11.32 16.11
N GLU A 56 68.88 10.47 15.41
CA GLU A 56 68.37 9.61 14.34
C GLU A 56 67.22 8.71 14.85
N GLN A 57 67.38 8.12 16.04
CA GLN A 57 66.34 7.29 16.64
C GLN A 57 65.06 8.08 16.95
N VAL A 58 65.16 9.34 17.39
CA VAL A 58 64.02 10.23 17.64
C VAL A 58 63.37 10.68 16.32
N GLU A 59 64.15 11.02 15.30
CA GLU A 59 63.63 11.35 13.96
C GLU A 59 62.92 10.16 13.30
N GLY A 60 63.47 8.95 13.42
CA GLY A 60 62.84 7.71 12.96
C GLY A 60 61.48 7.49 13.62
N LYS A 61 61.42 7.55 14.96
CA LYS A 61 60.16 7.48 15.73
C LYS A 61 59.15 8.55 15.31
N ASN A 62 59.61 9.79 15.08
CA ASN A 62 58.74 10.89 14.66
C ASN A 62 58.17 10.65 13.26
N ARG A 63 59.01 10.20 12.31
CA ARG A 63 58.63 9.83 10.94
C ARG A 63 57.61 8.67 10.94
N ASP A 64 57.80 7.65 11.77
CA ASP A 64 56.85 6.54 11.92
C ASP A 64 55.51 6.97 12.53
N LEU A 65 55.54 7.84 13.56
CA LEU A 65 54.33 8.43 14.13
C LEU A 65 53.58 9.29 13.10
N GLN A 66 54.30 10.11 12.32
CA GLN A 66 53.74 10.93 11.24
C GLN A 66 53.07 10.07 10.17
N ASN A 67 53.74 8.99 9.72
CA ASN A 67 53.20 8.02 8.77
C ASN A 67 51.93 7.33 9.32
N SER A 68 51.93 6.95 10.60
CA SER A 68 50.76 6.33 11.22
C SER A 68 49.60 7.31 11.40
N CYS A 69 49.87 8.58 11.72
CA CYS A 69 48.86 9.64 11.79
C CYS A 69 48.23 9.91 10.42
N GLN A 70 49.03 9.99 9.34
CA GLN A 70 48.51 10.15 7.97
C GLN A 70 47.61 8.96 7.57
N ARG A 71 48.04 7.72 7.84
CA ARG A 71 47.23 6.51 7.59
C ARG A 71 45.89 6.54 8.36
N LEU A 72 45.92 6.89 9.64
CA LEU A 72 44.71 6.99 10.47
C LEU A 72 43.79 8.14 10.00
N GLN A 73 44.35 9.25 9.52
CA GLN A 73 43.57 10.33 8.92
C GLN A 73 42.84 9.85 7.65
N MET A 74 43.54 9.18 6.72
CA MET A 74 42.92 8.62 5.51
C MET A 74 41.85 7.57 5.83
N GLU A 75 42.04 6.75 6.88
CA GLU A 75 41.03 5.81 7.35
C GLU A 75 39.79 6.53 7.90
N VAL A 76 39.98 7.56 8.72
CA VAL A 76 38.88 8.41 9.26
C VAL A 76 38.14 9.14 8.13
N GLU A 77 38.83 9.62 7.11
CA GLU A 77 38.22 10.27 5.94
C GLU A 77 37.40 9.27 5.11
N SER A 78 37.96 8.08 4.82
CA SER A 78 37.22 7.02 4.12
C SER A 78 36.02 6.47 4.92
N LEU A 79 36.11 6.42 6.24
CA LEU A 79 34.97 6.04 7.10
C LEU A 79 33.88 7.11 7.13
N LYS A 80 34.23 8.41 7.09
CA LYS A 80 33.25 9.51 6.94
C LYS A 80 32.54 9.44 5.60
N GLU A 81 33.27 9.26 4.51
CA GLU A 81 32.71 9.12 3.16
C GLU A 81 31.71 7.94 3.08
N LYS A 82 32.10 6.76 3.58
CA LYS A 82 31.22 5.57 3.65
C LYS A 82 29.99 5.81 4.51
N LEU A 83 30.13 6.51 5.63
CA LEU A 83 29.00 6.89 6.49
C LEU A 83 28.04 7.84 5.77
N GLU A 84 28.55 8.86 5.07
CA GLU A 84 27.72 9.81 4.32
C GLU A 84 26.99 9.13 3.16
N ILE A 85 27.66 8.23 2.41
CA ILE A 85 27.03 7.41 1.36
C ILE A 85 25.90 6.57 1.95
N CYS A 86 26.16 5.80 3.00
CA CYS A 86 25.16 4.95 3.64
C CYS A 86 23.99 5.76 4.23
N GLN A 87 24.26 6.94 4.80
CA GLN A 87 23.21 7.87 5.23
C GLN A 87 22.36 8.35 4.06
N ARG A 88 22.98 8.76 2.94
CA ARG A 88 22.29 9.27 1.75
C ARG A 88 21.41 8.18 1.11
N GLU A 89 21.92 6.96 0.97
CA GLU A 89 21.18 5.78 0.52
C GLU A 89 20.01 5.47 1.45
N SER A 90 20.23 5.50 2.78
CA SER A 90 19.17 5.26 3.76
C SER A 90 18.07 6.33 3.72
N HIS A 91 18.41 7.61 3.50
CA HIS A 91 17.41 8.66 3.34
C HIS A 91 16.60 8.48 2.05
N GLN A 92 17.26 8.14 0.93
CA GLN A 92 16.58 7.84 -0.34
C GLN A 92 15.61 6.66 -0.20
N GLN A 93 16.02 5.58 0.47
CA GLN A 93 15.16 4.42 0.76
C GLN A 93 13.97 4.80 1.67
N ILE A 94 14.20 5.63 2.70
CA ILE A 94 13.13 6.12 3.58
C ILE A 94 12.12 6.97 2.80
N THR A 95 12.56 7.88 1.94
CA THR A 95 11.67 8.70 1.11
C THR A 95 10.87 7.85 0.13
N GLN A 96 11.50 6.91 -0.60
CA GLN A 96 10.77 6.01 -1.50
C GLN A 96 9.71 5.19 -0.74
N LEU A 97 10.03 4.65 0.44
CA LEU A 97 9.07 3.92 1.27
C LEU A 97 7.95 4.80 1.85
N GLN A 98 8.19 6.10 2.03
CA GLN A 98 7.16 7.07 2.42
C GLN A 98 6.22 7.39 1.25
N ASP A 99 6.76 7.55 0.04
CA ASP A 99 5.99 7.78 -1.18
C ASP A 99 5.14 6.55 -1.57
N ASP A 100 5.73 5.34 -1.52
CA ASP A 100 5.04 4.07 -1.75
C ASP A 100 3.90 3.84 -0.73
N LEU A 101 4.14 4.20 0.54
CA LEU A 101 3.13 4.14 1.60
C LEU A 101 2.00 5.15 1.36
N ALA A 102 2.34 6.39 0.98
CA ALA A 102 1.35 7.42 0.66
C ALA A 102 0.47 7.02 -0.53
N GLN A 103 1.08 6.47 -1.61
CA GLN A 103 0.35 5.92 -2.76
C GLN A 103 -0.57 4.76 -2.33
N THR A 104 -0.07 3.83 -1.51
CA THR A 104 -0.86 2.67 -1.03
C THR A 104 -2.05 3.11 -0.17
N VAL A 105 -1.88 4.14 0.67
CA VAL A 105 -2.97 4.72 1.47
C VAL A 105 -3.97 5.44 0.57
N GLY A 106 -3.52 6.23 -0.40
CA GLY A 106 -4.40 6.90 -1.38
C GLY A 106 -5.27 5.91 -2.15
N MET A 107 -4.66 4.87 -2.74
CA MET A 107 -5.40 3.80 -3.44
C MET A 107 -6.40 3.08 -2.52
N LYS A 108 -6.04 2.83 -1.26
CA LYS A 108 -6.95 2.23 -0.26
C LYS A 108 -8.16 3.15 0.01
N GLU A 109 -7.94 4.46 0.11
CA GLU A 109 -9.04 5.43 0.31
C GLU A 109 -9.94 5.57 -0.92
N GLU A 110 -9.38 5.51 -2.13
CA GLU A 110 -10.13 5.49 -3.39
C GLU A 110 -11.00 4.24 -3.49
N MET A 111 -10.44 3.05 -3.25
CA MET A 111 -11.22 1.81 -3.21
C MET A 111 -12.30 1.83 -2.13
N ALA A 112 -12.03 2.44 -0.96
CA ALA A 112 -13.03 2.60 0.09
C ALA A 112 -14.11 3.66 -0.23
N LYS A 113 -13.89 4.58 -1.15
CA LYS A 113 -14.95 5.46 -1.71
C LYS A 113 -15.79 4.67 -2.72
N TYR A 114 -15.12 4.03 -3.67
CA TYR A 114 -15.77 3.24 -4.73
C TYR A 114 -16.65 2.09 -4.20
N ILE A 115 -16.24 1.41 -3.12
CA ILE A 115 -17.08 0.40 -2.45
C ILE A 115 -18.40 1.01 -1.95
N ARG A 116 -18.37 2.20 -1.32
CA ARG A 116 -19.58 2.87 -0.83
C ARG A 116 -20.48 3.36 -1.96
N GLU A 117 -19.90 3.78 -3.07
CA GLU A 117 -20.63 4.14 -4.29
C GLU A 117 -21.36 2.93 -4.88
N LEU A 118 -20.70 1.76 -4.92
CA LEU A 118 -21.33 0.50 -5.34
C LEU A 118 -22.41 0.02 -4.35
N GLU A 119 -22.19 0.16 -3.04
CA GLU A 119 -23.18 -0.15 -1.99
C GLU A 119 -24.44 0.73 -2.17
N GLN A 120 -24.28 2.05 -2.36
CA GLN A 120 -25.39 2.96 -2.61
C GLN A 120 -26.14 2.63 -3.92
N ILE A 121 -25.42 2.38 -5.01
CA ILE A 121 -26.05 2.01 -6.30
C ILE A 121 -26.83 0.70 -6.18
N ASN A 122 -26.36 -0.25 -5.37
CA ASN A 122 -27.08 -1.49 -5.10
C ASN A 122 -28.35 -1.27 -4.26
N ASP A 123 -28.30 -0.42 -3.22
CA ASP A 123 -29.48 -0.04 -2.42
C ASP A 123 -30.56 0.67 -3.26
N ASP A 124 -30.15 1.58 -4.15
CA ASP A 124 -31.07 2.27 -5.06
C ASP A 124 -31.64 1.32 -6.13
N LEU A 125 -30.85 0.35 -6.62
CA LEU A 125 -31.31 -0.71 -7.53
C LEU A 125 -32.28 -1.68 -6.85
N GLU A 126 -32.04 -2.05 -5.59
CA GLU A 126 -32.98 -2.82 -4.78
C GLU A 126 -34.28 -2.05 -4.54
N ARG A 127 -34.21 -0.74 -4.25
CA ARG A 127 -35.41 0.11 -4.10
C ARG A 127 -36.21 0.17 -5.40
N ALA A 128 -35.54 0.36 -6.54
CA ALA A 128 -36.18 0.36 -7.85
C ALA A 128 -36.86 -0.99 -8.15
N LYS A 129 -36.16 -2.11 -7.91
CA LYS A 129 -36.70 -3.47 -8.06
C LYS A 129 -37.96 -3.68 -7.20
N ARG A 130 -37.93 -3.27 -5.93
CA ARG A 130 -39.10 -3.38 -5.02
C ARG A 130 -40.29 -2.56 -5.53
N ALA A 131 -40.06 -1.34 -6.02
CA ALA A 131 -41.11 -0.51 -6.62
C ALA A 131 -41.69 -1.13 -7.92
N THR A 132 -40.84 -1.73 -8.77
CA THR A 132 -41.31 -2.46 -9.96
C THR A 132 -42.16 -3.68 -9.59
N VAL A 133 -41.76 -4.46 -8.58
CA VAL A 133 -42.55 -5.62 -8.12
C VAL A 133 -43.93 -5.19 -7.62
N VAL A 134 -44.01 -4.19 -6.74
CA VAL A 134 -45.32 -3.68 -6.25
C VAL A 134 -46.17 -3.13 -7.42
N SER A 135 -45.56 -2.46 -8.39
CA SER A 135 -46.30 -2.00 -9.58
C SER A 135 -46.83 -3.15 -10.44
N LEU A 136 -46.14 -4.29 -10.51
CA LEU A 136 -46.63 -5.49 -11.22
C LEU A 136 -47.76 -6.16 -10.43
N GLU A 137 -47.62 -6.30 -9.11
CA GLU A 137 -48.68 -6.80 -8.22
C GLU A 137 -49.95 -5.95 -8.31
N GLU A 138 -49.83 -4.62 -8.45
CA GLU A 138 -50.96 -3.73 -8.75
C GLU A 138 -51.59 -3.98 -10.13
N PHE A 139 -50.80 -4.26 -11.18
CA PHE A 139 -51.33 -4.57 -12.50
C PHE A 139 -52.04 -5.93 -12.52
N ASP A 140 -51.45 -6.96 -11.92
CA ASP A 140 -52.05 -8.29 -11.78
C ASP A 140 -53.36 -8.22 -10.97
N GLY A 141 -53.38 -7.44 -9.88
CA GLY A 141 -54.60 -7.18 -9.10
C GLY A 141 -55.71 -6.51 -9.91
N ARG A 142 -55.38 -5.52 -10.77
CA ARG A 142 -56.34 -4.88 -11.67
C ARG A 142 -56.83 -5.83 -12.77
N LEU A 143 -55.95 -6.67 -13.29
CA LEU A 143 -56.25 -7.66 -14.32
C LEU A 143 -57.16 -8.76 -13.78
N ASN A 144 -56.92 -9.28 -12.57
CA ASN A 144 -57.80 -10.23 -11.91
C ASN A 144 -59.20 -9.65 -11.69
N GLN A 145 -59.32 -8.41 -11.20
CA GLN A 145 -60.63 -7.74 -11.09
C GLN A 145 -61.30 -7.47 -12.45
N ALA A 146 -60.55 -7.43 -13.56
CA ALA A 146 -61.14 -7.33 -14.89
C ALA A 146 -61.69 -8.69 -15.36
N ILE A 147 -60.97 -9.78 -15.07
CA ILE A 147 -61.42 -11.16 -15.30
C ILE A 147 -62.68 -11.46 -14.47
N GLU A 148 -62.70 -11.12 -13.18
CA GLU A 148 -63.87 -11.28 -12.29
C GLU A 148 -65.11 -10.57 -12.84
N ARG A 149 -64.95 -9.33 -13.35
CA ARG A 149 -66.06 -8.57 -13.95
C ARG A 149 -66.51 -9.16 -15.30
N ASN A 150 -65.59 -9.66 -16.12
CA ASN A 150 -65.95 -10.32 -17.37
C ASN A 150 -66.72 -11.63 -17.10
N ALA A 151 -66.25 -12.48 -16.18
CA ALA A 151 -66.94 -13.72 -15.80
C ALA A 151 -68.35 -13.45 -15.23
N PHE A 152 -68.52 -12.35 -14.47
CA PHE A 152 -69.85 -11.92 -14.02
C PHE A 152 -70.75 -11.48 -15.20
N LEU A 153 -70.25 -10.65 -16.11
CA LEU A 153 -70.98 -10.23 -17.32
C LEU A 153 -71.29 -11.40 -18.27
N GLU A 154 -70.41 -12.39 -18.35
CA GLU A 154 -70.64 -13.65 -19.08
C GLU A 154 -71.83 -14.40 -18.46
N SER A 155 -71.90 -14.52 -17.12
CA SER A 155 -73.05 -15.13 -16.45
C SER A 155 -74.36 -14.33 -16.60
N GLU A 156 -74.33 -12.99 -16.59
CA GLU A 156 -75.51 -12.16 -16.89
C GLU A 156 -76.00 -12.34 -18.34
N LEU A 157 -75.11 -12.63 -19.28
CA LEU A 157 -75.46 -12.97 -20.66
C LEU A 157 -76.02 -14.39 -20.77
N GLU A 158 -75.46 -15.37 -20.07
CA GLU A 158 -76.01 -16.74 -20.01
C GLU A 158 -77.42 -16.78 -19.39
N GLU A 159 -77.67 -16.05 -18.30
CA GLU A 159 -79.03 -15.93 -17.72
C GLU A 159 -80.00 -15.28 -18.70
N LYS A 160 -79.58 -14.22 -19.40
CA LYS A 160 -80.39 -13.55 -20.42
C LYS A 160 -80.71 -14.47 -21.59
N ASP A 161 -79.77 -15.27 -22.06
CA ASP A 161 -79.98 -16.18 -23.18
C ASP A 161 -80.93 -17.33 -22.77
N GLN A 162 -80.81 -17.88 -21.56
CA GLN A 162 -81.79 -18.82 -20.97
C GLN A 162 -83.20 -18.20 -20.86
N LEU A 163 -83.30 -16.92 -20.48
CA LEU A 163 -84.57 -16.19 -20.48
C LEU A 163 -85.13 -15.99 -21.90
N MET A 164 -84.29 -15.78 -22.91
CA MET A 164 -84.73 -15.72 -24.30
C MET A 164 -85.21 -17.08 -24.82
N GLU A 165 -84.54 -18.18 -24.48
CA GLU A 165 -84.98 -19.55 -24.82
C GLU A 165 -86.33 -19.89 -24.18
N THR A 166 -86.50 -19.60 -22.88
CA THR A 166 -87.78 -19.86 -22.19
C THR A 166 -88.90 -18.97 -22.68
N ILE A 167 -88.64 -17.69 -22.99
CA ILE A 167 -89.60 -16.81 -23.67
C ILE A 167 -89.95 -17.33 -25.06
N GLN A 168 -88.98 -17.85 -25.83
CA GLN A 168 -89.24 -18.39 -27.16
C GLN A 168 -90.10 -19.65 -27.08
N ARG A 169 -89.75 -20.59 -26.19
CA ARG A 169 -90.56 -21.77 -25.89
C ARG A 169 -91.99 -21.41 -25.48
N LEU A 170 -92.18 -20.45 -24.59
CA LEU A 170 -93.51 -19.99 -24.16
C LEU A 170 -94.30 -19.32 -25.31
N LYS A 171 -93.64 -18.62 -26.25
CA LYS A 171 -94.30 -18.12 -27.47
C LYS A 171 -94.74 -19.26 -28.39
N ASP A 172 -93.97 -20.34 -28.45
CA ASP A 172 -94.26 -21.50 -29.27
C ASP A 172 -95.41 -22.32 -28.66
N GLU A 173 -95.34 -22.64 -27.36
CA GLU A 173 -96.45 -23.26 -26.59
C GLU A 173 -97.73 -22.39 -26.66
N ALA A 174 -97.63 -21.06 -26.59
CA ALA A 174 -98.77 -20.15 -26.77
C ALA A 174 -99.28 -20.03 -28.22
N ARG A 175 -98.47 -20.40 -29.22
CA ARG A 175 -98.91 -20.53 -30.62
C ARG A 175 -99.67 -21.84 -30.81
N ASP A 176 -99.16 -22.93 -30.26
CA ASP A 176 -99.77 -24.26 -30.35
C ASP A 176 -101.12 -24.29 -29.63
N LEU A 177 -101.21 -23.72 -28.42
CA LEU A 177 -102.48 -23.55 -27.70
C LEU A 177 -103.50 -22.70 -28.48
N ARG A 178 -103.07 -21.70 -29.26
CA ARG A 178 -103.96 -20.93 -30.15
C ARG A 178 -104.42 -21.77 -31.35
N LEU A 179 -103.58 -22.65 -31.88
CA LEU A 179 -103.96 -23.59 -32.94
C LEU A 179 -104.96 -24.63 -32.41
N GLU A 180 -104.76 -25.19 -31.21
CA GLU A 180 -105.73 -26.08 -30.56
C GLU A 180 -107.10 -25.39 -30.32
N LEU A 181 -107.09 -24.12 -29.88
CA LEU A 181 -108.30 -23.33 -29.68
C LEU A 181 -109.08 -23.11 -31.00
N ASN A 182 -108.37 -22.90 -32.11
CA ASN A 182 -108.96 -22.78 -33.45
C ASN A 182 -109.44 -24.13 -34.03
N VAL A 183 -108.84 -25.25 -33.62
CA VAL A 183 -109.22 -26.61 -34.07
C VAL A 183 -110.44 -27.15 -33.32
N ARG A 184 -110.77 -26.61 -32.15
CA ARG A 184 -111.94 -27.02 -31.34
C ARG A 184 -113.23 -26.36 -31.87
N PRO A 185 -114.19 -27.11 -32.46
CA PRO A 185 -115.39 -26.51 -33.07
C PRO A 185 -116.39 -26.03 -32.00
N SER A 186 -116.25 -24.78 -31.56
CA SER A 186 -117.30 -24.08 -30.83
C SER A 186 -118.31 -23.49 -31.82
N PRO A 187 -119.62 -23.79 -31.72
CA PRO A 187 -120.61 -23.31 -32.68
C PRO A 187 -121.05 -21.86 -32.38
N LEU A 188 -121.22 -21.06 -33.46
CA LEU A 188 -122.01 -19.81 -33.52
C LEU A 188 -121.41 -18.59 -32.74
N SER A 189 -121.53 -17.33 -33.18
CA SER A 189 -122.08 -16.77 -34.43
C SER A 189 -121.68 -15.30 -34.70
N THR A 190 -121.31 -15.01 -35.95
CA THR A 190 -121.64 -13.80 -36.78
C THR A 190 -121.56 -12.36 -36.23
N SER A 191 -120.61 -11.57 -36.75
CA SER A 191 -120.80 -10.27 -37.47
C SER A 191 -119.41 -9.71 -37.90
N LYS A 192 -119.09 -9.45 -39.18
CA LYS A 192 -119.53 -8.31 -40.06
C LYS A 192 -119.15 -6.94 -39.49
N ASP A 193 -118.60 -5.95 -40.23
CA ASP A 193 -118.22 -5.73 -41.65
C ASP A 193 -117.29 -4.45 -41.69
N GLN A 194 -116.50 -4.04 -42.70
CA GLN A 194 -116.05 -4.54 -44.01
C GLN A 194 -114.84 -3.71 -44.53
N ALA A 195 -113.91 -4.33 -45.29
CA ALA A 195 -113.05 -3.76 -46.37
C ALA A 195 -111.98 -2.65 -46.12
N GLY A 196 -110.93 -2.60 -46.96
CA GLY A 196 -109.97 -1.47 -47.07
C GLY A 196 -108.55 -1.85 -47.56
N GLU A 197 -108.19 -1.44 -48.77
CA GLU A 197 -106.94 -1.75 -49.51
C GLU A 197 -105.65 -1.01 -49.05
N ASP A 198 -104.53 -1.76 -49.06
CA ASP A 198 -103.20 -1.46 -49.68
C ASP A 198 -102.31 -0.23 -49.30
N LYS A 199 -100.98 -0.52 -49.21
CA LYS A 199 -99.77 0.33 -49.42
C LYS A 199 -98.98 1.02 -48.27
N ASP A 200 -97.70 0.61 -48.22
CA ASP A 200 -96.42 1.36 -48.24
C ASP A 200 -95.88 2.25 -47.08
N GLU A 201 -94.61 1.93 -46.75
CA GLU A 201 -93.43 2.77 -46.41
C GLU A 201 -93.15 3.42 -45.02
N GLU A 202 -91.90 3.15 -44.58
CA GLU A 202 -90.88 4.00 -43.92
C GLU A 202 -91.09 4.72 -42.55
N LYS A 203 -90.53 4.07 -41.50
CA LYS A 203 -89.33 4.54 -40.72
C LYS A 203 -89.43 5.78 -39.75
N PRO A 204 -88.37 6.17 -38.96
CA PRO A 204 -88.57 6.45 -37.52
C PRO A 204 -87.90 7.74 -36.96
N ASP A 205 -88.01 7.99 -35.65
CA ASP A 205 -86.91 7.99 -34.64
C ASP A 205 -87.21 8.85 -33.37
N ASN A 206 -86.36 8.70 -32.33
CA ASN A 206 -86.03 9.50 -31.11
C ASN A 206 -86.76 10.85 -30.77
N ASP A 207 -86.74 11.38 -29.52
CA ASP A 207 -85.68 11.30 -28.50
C ASP A 207 -86.18 11.46 -27.02
N LYS A 208 -85.21 11.61 -26.11
CA LYS A 208 -85.13 11.38 -24.66
C LYS A 208 -85.44 12.61 -23.79
N VAL A 209 -85.80 12.37 -22.52
CA VAL A 209 -86.20 13.42 -21.53
C VAL A 209 -85.20 13.57 -20.38
N GLU A 210 -84.96 14.82 -19.96
CA GLU A 210 -84.04 15.27 -18.89
C GLU A 210 -84.76 15.49 -17.54
N ARG A 211 -84.10 15.19 -16.40
CA ARG A 211 -84.29 15.89 -15.09
C ARG A 211 -82.99 15.94 -14.25
N ARG A 212 -82.99 16.79 -13.21
CA ARG A 212 -81.81 17.49 -12.64
C ARG A 212 -81.86 17.63 -11.10
N SER A 213 -80.73 17.56 -10.39
CA SER A 213 -80.57 17.94 -8.96
C SER A 213 -79.09 18.22 -8.54
N ARG A 214 -78.89 18.94 -7.43
CA ARG A 214 -77.63 19.43 -6.80
C ARG A 214 -77.97 20.00 -5.39
N PRO A 215 -77.05 20.50 -4.51
CA PRO A 215 -75.57 20.42 -4.38
C PRO A 215 -75.18 19.66 -3.06
N THR A 216 -73.99 19.64 -2.42
CA THR A 216 -72.88 20.60 -2.10
C THR A 216 -71.53 19.86 -1.78
N PRO A 217 -70.37 20.54 -1.55
CA PRO A 217 -69.03 19.94 -1.69
C PRO A 217 -68.12 19.95 -0.43
N ILE A 218 -66.88 19.43 -0.56
CA ILE A 218 -65.65 19.84 0.15
C ILE A 218 -64.40 19.60 -0.75
N SER A 219 -63.28 20.28 -0.48
CA SER A 219 -62.19 20.55 -1.43
C SER A 219 -61.01 19.56 -1.45
N MET A 220 -60.23 19.59 -2.54
CA MET A 220 -58.85 19.09 -2.67
C MET A 220 -57.98 20.15 -3.40
N PRO A 221 -56.72 20.40 -2.98
CA PRO A 221 -55.82 21.33 -3.68
C PRO A 221 -54.68 20.65 -4.46
N ASP A 222 -54.60 20.97 -5.75
CA ASP A 222 -53.42 21.46 -6.49
C ASP A 222 -52.05 20.73 -6.55
N ASN A 223 -51.54 20.70 -7.80
CA ASN A 223 -50.14 20.93 -8.21
C ASN A 223 -49.08 19.81 -8.04
N ARG A 224 -48.08 19.68 -8.95
CA ARG A 224 -47.84 20.34 -10.26
C ARG A 224 -46.79 19.57 -11.08
N ALA A 225 -46.95 19.54 -12.40
CA ALA A 225 -45.96 19.00 -13.34
C ALA A 225 -44.89 20.04 -13.76
N VAL A 226 -43.71 19.54 -14.14
CA VAL A 226 -42.66 20.24 -14.92
C VAL A 226 -42.18 19.28 -16.01
N LEU A 227 -41.73 19.81 -17.16
CA LEU A 227 -41.71 19.11 -18.44
C LEU A 227 -40.43 19.41 -19.26
N GLU A 228 -39.92 18.41 -20.00
CA GLU A 228 -38.88 18.52 -21.06
C GLU A 228 -37.48 19.07 -20.61
N LYS A 229 -36.37 18.94 -21.36
CA LYS A 229 -36.09 18.50 -22.76
C LYS A 229 -34.63 17.98 -22.86
N GLY A 230 -34.25 17.19 -23.88
CA GLY A 230 -32.81 17.15 -24.29
C GLY A 230 -32.20 15.92 -24.99
N ILE A 231 -32.61 15.62 -26.23
CA ILE A 231 -31.76 15.13 -27.35
C ILE A 231 -30.96 13.80 -27.20
N SER A 232 -31.07 12.93 -28.22
CA SER A 232 -30.21 11.75 -28.43
C SER A 232 -29.42 11.85 -29.74
N THR A 233 -28.20 11.29 -29.78
CA THR A 233 -27.46 11.03 -31.03
C THR A 233 -26.58 9.77 -30.94
N THR A 234 -26.59 8.98 -32.01
CA THR A 234 -25.74 7.78 -32.29
C THR A 234 -24.92 8.10 -33.58
N PRO A 235 -24.03 7.24 -34.17
CA PRO A 235 -23.93 5.77 -34.12
C PRO A 235 -22.44 5.23 -34.08
N PRO A 236 -21.97 4.12 -34.74
CA PRO A 236 -21.31 3.02 -33.97
C PRO A 236 -20.03 2.38 -34.59
N VAL A 237 -19.66 1.18 -34.06
CA VAL A 237 -18.78 0.10 -34.61
C VAL A 237 -17.28 0.10 -34.23
N GLY A 238 -16.84 -1.00 -33.61
CA GLY A 238 -15.43 -1.42 -33.46
C GLY A 238 -15.25 -2.70 -32.63
N THR A 239 -14.52 -3.69 -33.14
CA THR A 239 -14.09 -4.96 -32.49
C THR A 239 -12.56 -5.13 -32.66
N PRO A 240 -11.83 -6.12 -32.08
CA PRO A 240 -12.12 -7.13 -31.02
C PRO A 240 -11.37 -6.70 -29.71
N PRO A 241 -10.66 -7.52 -28.86
CA PRO A 241 -10.61 -8.97 -28.58
C PRO A 241 -10.81 -9.36 -27.08
N PRO A 242 -10.86 -10.67 -26.71
CA PRO A 242 -11.08 -11.12 -25.33
C PRO A 242 -9.81 -11.50 -24.56
N HIS A 243 -9.72 -11.16 -23.27
CA HIS A 243 -8.73 -11.72 -22.35
C HIS A 243 -9.37 -12.37 -21.11
N ARG A 244 -9.12 -13.68 -20.97
CA ARG A 244 -9.57 -14.53 -19.85
C ARG A 244 -8.74 -14.24 -18.59
N GLY A 245 -9.30 -13.51 -17.63
CA GLY A 245 -8.80 -13.41 -16.25
C GLY A 245 -9.78 -14.08 -15.29
N SER A 246 -9.37 -15.12 -14.57
CA SER A 246 -10.30 -15.95 -13.79
C SER A 246 -10.54 -15.40 -12.38
N PHE A 247 -11.77 -15.01 -12.08
CA PHE A 247 -12.23 -14.95 -10.69
C PHE A 247 -12.33 -16.36 -10.12
N SER A 248 -11.76 -16.59 -8.93
CA SER A 248 -11.97 -17.82 -8.14
C SER A 248 -11.77 -17.55 -6.65
N GLN A 249 -12.84 -17.03 -6.05
CA GLN A 249 -13.40 -17.53 -4.78
C GLN A 249 -12.40 -17.99 -3.71
N MET A 250 -12.14 -17.11 -2.74
CA MET A 250 -11.50 -17.48 -1.48
C MET A 250 -12.46 -18.34 -0.63
N ASN A 251 -12.11 -19.61 -0.42
CA ASN A 251 -12.68 -20.46 0.63
C ASN A 251 -11.63 -21.48 1.09
N GLY A 252 -11.64 -21.87 2.36
CA GLY A 252 -10.46 -22.46 3.01
C GLY A 252 -10.47 -23.97 3.27
N ALA A 253 -9.34 -24.43 3.83
CA ALA A 253 -9.05 -25.73 4.43
C ALA A 253 -8.68 -26.93 3.51
N ALA A 254 -8.09 -27.94 4.17
CA ALA A 254 -7.66 -29.26 3.68
C ALA A 254 -6.39 -29.36 2.81
N SER A 255 -5.38 -30.03 3.38
CA SER A 255 -4.14 -30.52 2.77
C SER A 255 -4.35 -31.30 1.46
N GLY A 256 -3.57 -31.01 0.41
CA GLY A 256 -3.70 -31.70 -0.88
C GLY A 256 -2.73 -31.30 -2.00
N SER A 257 -1.46 -31.02 -1.70
CA SER A 257 -0.35 -30.88 -2.67
C SER A 257 -0.67 -30.14 -3.99
N THR A 258 -1.18 -28.91 -3.92
CA THR A 258 -1.21 -28.02 -5.10
C THR A 258 0.24 -27.69 -5.50
N PRO A 259 0.65 -27.90 -6.77
CA PRO A 259 2.01 -27.61 -7.18
C PRO A 259 2.26 -26.09 -7.15
N LEU A 260 3.23 -25.66 -6.35
CA LEU A 260 3.63 -24.24 -6.27
C LEU A 260 3.85 -23.67 -7.67
N THR A 261 3.23 -22.51 -7.94
CA THR A 261 3.33 -21.82 -9.22
C THR A 261 4.81 -21.54 -9.56
N PRO A 262 5.19 -21.51 -10.86
CA PRO A 262 6.59 -21.33 -11.24
C PRO A 262 7.25 -20.10 -10.59
N SER A 263 6.53 -18.98 -10.50
CA SER A 263 6.99 -17.76 -9.83
C SER A 263 7.22 -17.97 -8.32
N ALA A 264 6.25 -18.56 -7.60
CA ALA A 264 6.39 -18.83 -6.17
C ALA A 264 7.54 -19.81 -5.88
N ARG A 265 7.76 -20.80 -6.75
CA ARG A 265 8.88 -21.74 -6.66
C ARG A 265 10.24 -21.06 -6.86
N ILE A 266 10.36 -20.20 -7.88
CA ILE A 266 11.60 -19.45 -8.15
C ILE A 266 11.91 -18.48 -7.01
N SER A 267 10.90 -17.75 -6.51
CA SER A 267 11.03 -16.86 -5.35
C SER A 267 11.52 -17.63 -4.11
N ALA A 268 10.89 -18.76 -3.78
CA ALA A 268 11.31 -19.60 -2.66
C ALA A 268 12.74 -20.14 -2.82
N LEU A 269 13.14 -20.56 -4.02
CA LEU A 269 14.51 -21.03 -4.28
C LEU A 269 15.55 -19.91 -4.14
N ASN A 270 15.25 -18.69 -4.59
CA ASN A 270 16.13 -17.52 -4.40
C ASN A 270 16.29 -17.19 -2.91
N ILE A 271 15.18 -17.14 -2.15
CA ILE A 271 15.19 -16.90 -0.71
C ILE A 271 16.03 -17.97 0.02
N VAL A 272 15.82 -19.26 -0.29
CA VAL A 272 16.62 -20.36 0.29
C VAL A 272 18.10 -20.25 -0.09
N GLY A 273 18.42 -19.89 -1.34
CA GLY A 273 19.79 -19.65 -1.79
C GLY A 273 20.49 -18.52 -1.03
N ASP A 274 19.79 -17.42 -0.76
CA ASP A 274 20.32 -16.30 0.04
C ASP A 274 20.45 -16.63 1.52
N LEU A 275 19.52 -17.41 2.09
CA LEU A 275 19.67 -17.93 3.45
C LEU A 275 20.90 -18.84 3.55
N LEU A 276 21.09 -19.79 2.63
CA LEU A 276 22.26 -20.68 2.62
C LEU A 276 23.57 -19.89 2.46
N ARG A 277 23.59 -18.86 1.60
CA ARG A 277 24.75 -17.97 1.42
C ARG A 277 25.07 -17.17 2.71
N LYS A 278 24.04 -16.69 3.42
CA LYS A 278 24.18 -16.01 4.71
C LYS A 278 24.64 -16.97 5.82
N VAL A 279 24.12 -18.21 5.86
CA VAL A 279 24.55 -19.25 6.81
C VAL A 279 26.03 -19.60 6.59
N GLY A 280 26.47 -19.88 5.36
CA GLY A 280 27.88 -20.16 5.08
C GLY A 280 28.82 -19.00 5.44
N ALA A 281 28.37 -17.74 5.27
CA ALA A 281 29.11 -16.56 5.71
C ALA A 281 29.18 -16.44 7.25
N LEU A 282 28.13 -16.85 7.97
CA LEU A 282 28.11 -16.91 9.43
C LEU A 282 28.98 -18.06 9.96
N GLU A 283 28.92 -19.24 9.35
CA GLU A 283 29.76 -20.40 9.69
C GLU A 283 31.25 -20.10 9.47
N SER A 284 31.60 -19.44 8.37
CA SER A 284 32.97 -18.97 8.10
C SER A 284 33.47 -17.99 9.18
N LYS A 285 32.63 -17.01 9.56
CA LYS A 285 32.95 -16.10 10.69
C LYS A 285 33.07 -16.84 12.02
N LEU A 286 32.19 -17.78 12.31
CA LEU A 286 32.18 -18.54 13.56
C LEU A 286 33.39 -19.49 13.66
N ALA A 287 33.79 -20.11 12.54
CA ALA A 287 35.04 -20.88 12.43
C ALA A 287 36.27 -19.98 12.67
N SER A 288 36.31 -18.80 12.07
CA SER A 288 37.37 -17.80 12.30
C SER A 288 37.45 -17.39 13.78
N CYS A 289 36.33 -17.06 14.42
CA CYS A 289 36.28 -16.78 15.86
C CYS A 289 36.73 -17.99 16.71
N ARG A 290 36.38 -19.23 16.34
CA ARG A 290 36.82 -20.43 17.06
C ARG A 290 38.32 -20.67 16.94
N ASN A 291 38.93 -20.30 15.81
CA ASN A 291 40.38 -20.35 15.63
C ASN A 291 41.06 -19.24 16.46
N PHE A 292 40.55 -18.01 16.45
CA PHE A 292 41.07 -16.90 17.25
C PHE A 292 41.02 -17.17 18.76
N VAL A 293 40.01 -17.90 19.24
CA VAL A 293 39.92 -18.39 20.64
C VAL A 293 40.89 -19.53 20.94
N LYS A 294 41.27 -20.34 19.94
CA LYS A 294 42.29 -21.40 20.09
C LYS A 294 43.73 -20.89 19.98
N GLU A 295 43.97 -19.80 19.26
CA GLU A 295 45.30 -19.19 19.10
C GLU A 295 45.72 -18.29 20.27
N GLN A 296 44.93 -18.21 21.34
CA GLN A 296 45.37 -17.69 22.64
C GLN A 296 45.67 -18.81 23.66
N PRO A 297 46.90 -19.37 23.66
CA PRO A 297 47.37 -20.19 24.77
C PRO A 297 47.65 -19.31 26.00
N GLY A 298 46.62 -19.10 26.82
CA GLY A 298 46.71 -18.71 28.24
C GLY A 298 47.51 -17.46 28.62
N ARG A 299 46.85 -16.30 28.72
CA ARG A 299 47.36 -15.15 29.50
C ARG A 299 46.49 -14.87 30.73
N SER A 300 46.77 -15.61 31.82
CA SER A 300 46.20 -15.36 33.14
C SER A 300 46.95 -14.22 33.87
N SER A 301 46.50 -12.98 33.70
CA SER A 301 46.91 -11.86 34.56
C SER A 301 45.87 -10.74 34.51
N GLY A 302 45.18 -10.48 35.63
CA GLY A 302 44.23 -9.36 35.72
C GLY A 302 44.95 -8.00 35.79
N SER A 303 44.36 -6.98 35.19
CA SER A 303 44.75 -5.58 35.41
C SER A 303 43.52 -4.69 35.56
N LYS A 304 43.66 -3.56 36.25
CA LYS A 304 42.56 -2.72 36.73
C LYS A 304 42.14 -1.70 35.67
N GLY A 305 40.85 -1.63 35.35
CA GLY A 305 40.27 -0.54 34.55
C GLY A 305 39.89 0.67 35.42
N PRO A 306 40.40 1.89 35.16
CA PRO A 306 40.06 3.09 35.92
C PRO A 306 38.89 3.89 35.32
N ASN A 307 38.11 4.51 36.21
CA ASN A 307 37.22 5.68 36.02
C ASN A 307 36.30 5.76 34.78
N SER A 308 34.99 5.62 35.03
CA SER A 308 33.93 6.18 34.16
C SER A 308 33.60 7.63 34.56
N PRO A 309 33.58 8.61 33.64
CA PRO A 309 33.22 9.99 33.95
C PRO A 309 31.72 10.17 34.28
N ARG A 310 31.41 11.03 35.26
CA ARG A 310 30.03 11.37 35.63
C ARG A 310 29.33 12.18 34.53
N ARG A 311 28.11 11.78 34.14
CA ARG A 311 27.20 12.68 33.39
C ARG A 311 26.86 13.90 34.25
N ARG A 312 26.93 15.09 33.67
CA ARG A 312 26.27 16.30 34.18
C ARG A 312 24.96 16.46 33.43
N ASN A 313 23.85 16.63 34.15
CA ASN A 313 22.62 17.13 33.56
C ASN A 313 22.77 18.64 33.38
N ILE A 314 22.40 19.15 32.20
CA ILE A 314 22.12 20.57 31.97
C ILE A 314 20.60 20.65 31.76
N MET A 315 19.90 21.33 32.65
CA MET A 315 18.54 21.79 32.36
C MET A 315 18.64 23.11 31.62
N PHE A 316 17.87 23.25 30.55
CA PHE A 316 17.61 24.56 29.95
C PHE A 316 16.49 25.27 30.73
N LEU A 317 16.66 26.57 30.88
CA LEU A 317 15.64 27.60 31.14
C LEU A 317 15.86 28.68 30.07
#